data_AF-A0A433YFI5-F1
#
_entry.id   AF-A0A433YFI5-F1
#
_cell.length_a   1.000
_cell.length_b   1.000
_cell.length_c   1.000
_cell.angle_alpha   90.00
_cell.angle_beta   90.00
_cell.angle_gamma   90.00
#
_symmetry.space_group_name_H-M   'P 1'
#
loop_
_entity.id
_entity.type
_entity.pdbx_description
1 polymer ?
#
loop_
_entity_poly.entity_id
_entity_poly.type
_entity_poly.pdbx_seq_one_letter_code
_entity_poly.pdbx_strand_id
1 'polypeptide(L)' 'MAKYPVLKKFRDRATGGINEIGDHYTTSDKERVKKLQAGGWIGKEDKPTSTKPKPEVGDLFGGEEDKSKEVQQEDTAAK' A
#
# COMPACT_ATOMS: atom_id res chain seq x y z
N MET A 1 15.01 -15.84 -0.14
CA MET A 1 14.86 -15.27 -1.49
C MET A 1 13.69 -14.32 -1.46
N ALA A 2 13.87 -13.10 -1.99
CA ALA A 2 12.79 -12.13 -2.08
C ALA A 2 11.79 -12.57 -3.16
N LYS A 3 10.50 -12.38 -2.86
CA LYS A 3 9.39 -12.68 -3.78
C LYS A 3 8.75 -11.37 -4.17
N TYR A 4 8.54 -11.17 -5.45
CA TYR A 4 7.89 -9.97 -5.98
C TYR A 4 6.67 -10.40 -6.81
N PRO A 5 5.46 -9.92 -6.49
CA PRO A 5 4.28 -10.26 -7.26
C PRO A 5 4.40 -9.67 -8.67
N VAL A 6 4.08 -10.47 -9.68
CA VAL A 6 4.16 -10.05 -11.08
C VAL A 6 2.89 -9.30 -11.44
N LEU A 7 3.04 -8.02 -11.79
CA LEU A 7 1.94 -7.13 -12.17
C LEU A 7 1.67 -7.17 -13.67
N LYS A 8 2.69 -7.44 -14.49
CA LYS A 8 2.58 -7.54 -15.95
C LYS A 8 3.34 -8.76 -16.45
N LYS A 9 2.79 -9.46 -17.44
CA LYS A 9 3.46 -10.57 -18.09
C LYS A 9 4.77 -10.09 -18.73
N PHE A 10 5.89 -10.70 -18.37
CA PHE A 10 7.20 -10.38 -18.95
C PHE A 10 8.05 -11.63 -19.13
N ARG A 11 8.97 -11.55 -20.09
CA ARG A 11 9.98 -12.59 -20.30
C ARG A 11 11.28 -12.13 -19.67
N ASP A 12 11.77 -12.88 -18.69
CA ASP A 12 13.08 -12.60 -18.14
C ASP A 12 14.16 -13.02 -19.13
N ARG A 13 15.08 -12.10 -19.45
CA ARG A 13 16.13 -12.38 -20.45
C ARG A 13 17.28 -13.24 -19.91
N ALA A 14 17.47 -13.35 -18.59
CA ALA A 14 18.55 -14.17 -18.07
C ALA A 14 18.13 -15.61 -17.80
N THR A 15 16.92 -15.82 -17.28
CA THR A 15 16.40 -17.18 -17.07
C THR A 15 15.71 -17.72 -18.33
N GLY A 16 15.30 -16.84 -19.24
CA GLY A 16 14.47 -17.19 -20.40
C GLY A 16 13.02 -17.51 -20.04
N GLY A 17 12.68 -17.51 -18.74
CA GLY A 17 11.37 -17.83 -18.21
C GLY A 17 10.34 -16.73 -18.49
N ILE A 18 9.10 -17.15 -18.73
CA ILE A 18 7.97 -16.26 -18.88
C ILE A 18 7.28 -16.17 -17.52
N ASN A 19 7.20 -14.96 -16.96
CA ASN A 19 6.48 -14.69 -15.73
C ASN A 19 5.13 -14.09 -16.10
N GLU A 20 4.06 -14.66 -15.58
CA GLU A 20 2.69 -14.23 -15.86
C GLU A 20 2.10 -13.43 -14.70
N ILE A 21 1.07 -12.65 -14.99
CA ILE A 21 0.40 -11.81 -13.98
C ILE A 21 -0.20 -12.71 -12.92
N GLY A 22 0.08 -12.42 -11.64
CA GLY A 22 -0.33 -13.24 -10.50
C GLY A 22 0.71 -14.27 -10.04
N ASP A 23 1.77 -14.48 -10.82
CA ASP A 23 2.91 -15.30 -10.39
C ASP A 23 3.87 -14.50 -9.47
N HIS A 24 4.85 -15.18 -8.88
CA HIS A 24 5.83 -14.57 -7.98
C HIS A 24 7.24 -14.66 -8.57
N TYR A 25 7.78 -13.52 -8.97
CA TYR A 25 9.14 -13.44 -9.46
C TYR A 25 10.14 -13.53 -8.30
N THR A 26 10.98 -14.55 -8.33
CA THR A 26 12.07 -14.74 -7.37
C THR A 26 13.42 -14.45 -8.03
N THR A 27 14.16 -13.49 -7.48
CA THR A 27 15.52 -13.20 -7.93
C THR A 27 16.39 -12.70 -6.78
N SER A 28 17.70 -12.89 -6.90
CA SER A 28 18.70 -12.33 -5.98
C SER A 28 19.27 -11.01 -6.50
N ASP A 29 19.03 -10.67 -7.77
CA ASP A 29 19.58 -9.49 -8.45
C ASP A 29 18.79 -8.21 -8.13
N LYS A 30 19.27 -7.43 -7.16
CA LYS A 30 18.63 -6.17 -6.74
C LYS A 30 18.51 -5.13 -7.87
N GLU A 31 19.49 -5.06 -8.76
CA GLU A 31 19.44 -4.11 -9.88
C GLU A 31 18.33 -4.44 -10.88
N ARG A 32 18.06 -5.73 -11.08
CA ARG A 32 17.02 -6.19 -12.01
C ARG A 32 15.65 -5.96 -11.43
N VAL A 33 15.48 -6.23 -10.13
CA VAL A 33 14.27 -5.87 -9.37
C VAL A 33 13.99 -4.38 -9.52
N LYS A 34 14.99 -3.51 -9.34
CA LYS A 34 14.82 -2.06 -9.45
C LYS A 34 14.33 -1.64 -10.84
N LYS A 35 14.89 -2.22 -11.92
CA LYS A 35 14.45 -1.97 -13.30
C LYS A 35 13.01 -2.46 -13.54
N LEU A 36 12.68 -3.65 -13.07
CA LEU A 36 11.35 -4.23 -13.21
C LEU A 36 10.29 -3.47 -12.39
N GLN A 37 10.64 -3.00 -11.19
CA GLN A 37 9.79 -2.16 -10.35
C GLN A 37 9.59 -0.76 -10.97
N ALA A 38 10.67 -0.14 -11.46
CA ALA A 38 10.58 1.15 -12.14
C ALA A 38 9.71 1.09 -13.41
N GLY A 39 9.72 -0.04 -14.11
CA GLY A 39 8.85 -0.29 -15.27
C GLY A 39 7.44 -0.80 -14.92
N GLY A 40 7.11 -0.99 -13.64
CA GLY A 40 5.81 -1.49 -13.21
C GLY A 40 5.50 -2.94 -13.61
N TRP A 41 6.52 -3.76 -13.84
CA TRP A 41 6.36 -5.18 -14.21
C TRP A 41 6.17 -6.08 -12.99
N ILE A 42 6.83 -5.74 -11.89
CA ILE A 42 6.71 -6.43 -10.60
C ILE A 42 6.37 -5.42 -9.50
N GLY A 43 5.69 -5.89 -8.47
CA GLY A 43 5.32 -5.10 -7.30
C GLY A 43 6.45 -4.93 -6.29
N LYS A 44 6.07 -4.39 -5.12
CA LYS A 44 6.96 -4.34 -3.96
C LYS A 44 7.22 -5.76 -3.45
N GLU A 45 8.34 -5.93 -2.77
CA GLU A 45 8.65 -7.20 -2.10
C GLU A 45 7.44 -7.64 -1.26
N ASP A 46 6.95 -8.85 -1.52
CA ASP A 46 5.95 -9.48 -0.69
C ASP A 46 6.64 -9.85 0.62
N LYS A 47 6.70 -8.88 1.52
CA LYS A 47 7.06 -9.14 2.90
C LYS A 47 5.87 -9.92 3.46
N PRO A 48 6.07 -11.10 4.06
CA PRO A 48 5.01 -11.73 4.82
C PRO A 48 4.68 -10.76 5.95
N THR A 49 3.68 -9.90 5.74
CA THR A 49 3.06 -9.21 6.84
C THR A 49 2.41 -10.32 7.61
N SER A 50 3.09 -10.76 8.66
CA SER A 50 2.46 -11.46 9.77
C SER A 50 1.38 -10.49 10.26
N THR A 51 0.21 -10.57 9.64
CA THR A 51 -1.02 -10.00 10.16
C THR A 51 -1.27 -10.80 11.42
N LYS A 52 -0.66 -10.36 12.53
CA LYS A 52 -1.24 -10.60 13.84
C LYS A 52 -2.70 -10.17 13.72
N PRO A 53 -3.67 -11.05 13.99
CA PRO A 53 -5.06 -10.61 14.07
C PRO A 53 -5.10 -9.47 15.08
N LYS A 54 -5.58 -8.31 14.64
CA LYS A 54 -5.87 -7.19 15.54
C LYS A 54 -6.91 -7.71 16.54
N PRO A 55 -6.64 -7.71 17.87
CA PRO A 55 -7.65 -8.13 18.82
C PRO A 55 -8.86 -7.20 18.67
N GLU A 56 -10.03 -7.84 18.57
CA GLU A 56 -11.34 -7.22 18.66
C GLU A 56 -11.44 -6.53 20.02
N VAL A 57 -11.13 -5.24 20.07
CA VAL A 57 -11.40 -4.41 21.25
C VAL A 57 -12.86 -4.01 21.13
N GLY A 58 -13.70 -4.74 21.85
CA GLY A 58 -15.04 -4.27 22.18
C GLY A 58 -14.95 -3.09 23.14
N ASP A 59 -15.39 -1.93 22.69
CA ASP A 59 -15.79 -0.78 23.51
C ASP A 59 -17.00 -0.19 22.76
N LEU A 60 -18.23 -0.51 23.17
CA LEU A 60 -18.98 0.29 24.15
C LEU A 60 -18.73 1.79 23.95
N PHE A 61 -19.55 2.46 23.14
CA PHE A 61 -20.23 3.70 23.54
C PHE A 61 -21.21 4.13 22.44
N GLY A 62 -22.51 4.00 22.75
CA GLY A 62 -23.58 4.72 22.06
C GLY A 62 -23.74 6.14 22.61
N GLY A 63 -24.52 6.95 21.89
CA GLY A 63 -24.85 8.35 22.19
C GLY A 63 -24.08 9.28 21.25
N GLU A 64 -24.63 9.77 20.13
CA GLU A 64 -25.77 10.70 20.02
C GLU A 64 -25.72 11.80 21.07
N GLU A 65 -25.04 12.91 20.77
CA GLU A 65 -25.38 14.24 21.31
C GLU A 65 -25.04 15.33 20.27
N ASP A 66 -26.11 15.81 19.62
CA ASP A 66 -26.22 17.10 18.95
C ASP A 66 -25.96 18.24 19.94
N LYS A 67 -25.06 19.19 19.60
CA LYS A 67 -25.19 20.58 20.05
C LYS A 67 -24.27 21.58 19.33
N SER A 68 -24.91 22.41 18.52
CA SER A 68 -24.90 23.88 18.60
C SER A 68 -23.61 24.69 18.38
N LYS A 69 -23.64 25.45 17.27
CA LYS A 69 -23.38 26.91 17.14
C LYS A 69 -22.34 27.53 18.08
N GLU A 70 -21.22 27.94 17.49
CA GLU A 70 -20.43 29.08 17.98
C GLU A 70 -20.25 30.10 16.84
N VAL A 71 -20.73 31.31 17.10
CA VAL A 71 -20.70 32.49 16.23
C VAL A 71 -19.37 33.19 16.45
N GLN A 72 -18.56 33.35 15.40
CA GLN A 72 -17.40 34.24 15.44
C GLN A 72 -17.77 35.61 14.86
N GLN A 73 -17.65 36.60 15.74
CA GLN A 73 -17.65 38.03 15.44
C GLN A 73 -16.37 38.35 14.67
N GLU A 74 -16.46 39.08 13.56
CA GLU A 74 -15.32 39.81 13.02
C GLU A 74 -15.63 41.29 13.04
N ASP A 75 -14.86 41.96 13.89
CA ASP A 75 -14.77 43.39 14.10
C ASP A 75 -14.05 43.99 12.88
N THR A 76 -14.75 44.77 12.06
CA THR A 76 -14.09 45.65 11.08
C THR A 76 -14.41 47.10 11.39
N ALA A 77 -13.55 47.68 12.22
CA ALA A 77 -13.32 49.10 12.29
C ALA A 77 -12.76 49.62 10.95
N ALA A 78 -13.39 50.63 10.37
CA ALA A 78 -12.72 51.56 9.46
C ALA A 78 -13.34 52.94 9.65
N LYS A 79 -12.53 53.84 10.19
CA LYS A 79 -12.76 55.27 10.34
C LYS A 79 -11.98 56.01 9.26
#